data_AF-M4BIL9-F1
#
_entry.id   AF-M4BIL9-F1
#
_cell.length_a   1.000
_cell.length_b   1.000
_cell.length_c   1.000
_cell.angle_alpha   90.00
_cell.angle_beta   90.00
_cell.angle_gamma   90.00
#
_symmetry.space_group_name_H-M   'P 1'
#
loop_
_entity.id
_entity.type
_entity.pdbx_description
1 polymer ?
#
loop_
_entity_poly.entity_id
_entity_poly.type
_entity_poly.pdbx_seq_one_letter_code
_entity_poly.pdbx_strand_id
1 'polypeptide(L)'
;MNDTCDSRGECPGPIGVASTTLVAVSEELDYALVRLGINDSVANYSGLYEKTNGYLQLRSSGAVLKEPIYIPQHPLGYGKRIAWLHKGQPGRIESLTVTECRKDDVGYYIDTQEGASGSPILATSDHQVIAMHHCGGCLNGAIPAQSIIEDLAAKGVLPNCSVATSAGQ
;
A
#
# COMPACT_ATOMS: atom_id res chain seq x y z
N MET A 1 15.97 22.83 10.14
CA MET A 1 14.51 22.80 9.91
C MET A 1 13.94 21.78 10.87
N ASN A 2 13.06 22.20 11.77
CA ASN A 2 12.36 21.34 12.71
C ASN A 2 10.89 21.26 12.27
N ASP A 3 10.68 20.94 10.99
CA ASP A 3 9.34 20.75 10.45
C ASP A 3 8.83 19.40 10.96
N THR A 4 7.79 19.44 11.78
CA THR A 4 7.19 18.23 12.36
C THR A 4 6.28 17.50 11.38
N CYS A 5 5.96 18.14 10.24
CA CYS A 5 5.10 17.61 9.18
C CYS A 5 3.74 17.14 9.72
N ASP A 6 3.17 17.88 10.69
CA ASP A 6 1.98 17.51 11.47
C ASP A 6 0.72 18.26 11.02
N SER A 7 0.74 18.88 9.84
CA SER A 7 -0.45 19.45 9.22
C SER A 7 -0.66 19.00 7.78
N ARG A 8 -1.88 19.18 7.27
CA ARG A 8 -2.29 18.68 5.95
C ARG A 8 -1.46 19.32 4.84
N GLY A 9 -0.81 18.48 4.03
CA GLY A 9 0.02 18.94 2.91
C GLY A 9 1.38 19.51 3.32
N GLU A 10 1.76 19.45 4.59
CA GLU A 10 3.12 19.77 5.01
C GLU A 10 4.11 18.72 4.51
N CYS A 11 5.36 19.18 4.33
CA CYS A 11 6.43 18.36 3.76
C CYS A 11 6.00 17.74 2.42
N PRO A 12 5.51 18.55 1.45
CA PRO A 12 4.89 18.06 0.21
C PRO A 12 5.85 17.26 -0.68
N GLY A 13 7.16 17.35 -0.41
CA GLY A 13 8.18 16.73 -1.22
C GLY A 13 8.17 17.25 -2.66
N PRO A 14 8.93 16.61 -3.56
CA PRO A 14 8.89 16.95 -4.98
C PRO A 14 7.56 16.49 -5.60
N ILE A 15 6.79 17.44 -6.16
CA ILE A 15 5.58 17.14 -6.92
C ILE A 15 5.98 16.53 -8.27
N GLY A 16 5.70 15.24 -8.44
CA GLY A 16 6.02 14.48 -9.66
C GLY A 16 4.82 14.15 -10.54
N VAL A 17 3.59 14.43 -10.10
CA VAL A 17 2.34 14.05 -10.76
C VAL A 17 1.34 15.19 -10.66
N ALA A 18 0.71 15.57 -11.78
CA ALA A 18 -0.20 16.71 -11.85
C ALA A 18 -1.66 16.31 -12.16
N SER A 19 -1.88 15.09 -12.67
CA SER A 19 -3.21 14.56 -12.95
C SER A 19 -3.24 13.05 -12.74
N THR A 20 -4.44 12.46 -12.69
CA THR A 20 -4.62 11.01 -12.63
C THR A 20 -5.78 10.59 -13.53
N THR A 21 -5.72 9.37 -14.05
CA THR A 21 -6.83 8.73 -14.76
C THR A 21 -7.26 7.50 -13.99
N LEU A 22 -8.55 7.37 -13.71
CA LEU A 22 -9.11 6.15 -13.12
C LEU A 22 -9.10 5.02 -14.15
N VAL A 23 -8.47 3.90 -13.82
CA VAL A 23 -8.34 2.73 -14.72
C VAL A 23 -9.33 1.63 -14.34
N ALA A 24 -9.44 1.32 -13.04
CA ALA A 24 -10.36 0.31 -12.54
C ALA A 24 -10.74 0.60 -11.08
N VAL A 25 -11.87 0.06 -10.66
CA VAL A 25 -12.37 0.08 -9.29
C VAL A 25 -12.84 -1.31 -8.90
N SER A 26 -12.81 -1.60 -7.61
CA SER A 26 -13.50 -2.74 -7.01
C SER A 26 -14.15 -2.27 -5.72
N GLU A 27 -15.48 -2.25 -5.70
CA GLU A 27 -16.24 -1.90 -4.50
C GLU A 27 -16.16 -3.03 -3.47
N GLU A 28 -16.21 -4.28 -3.92
CA GLU A 28 -16.08 -5.47 -3.07
C GLU A 28 -14.72 -5.52 -2.35
N LEU A 29 -13.65 -5.21 -3.07
CA LEU A 29 -12.29 -5.19 -2.52
C LEU A 29 -11.85 -3.81 -2.05
N ASP A 30 -12.71 -2.79 -2.10
CA ASP A 30 -12.42 -1.42 -1.62
C ASP A 30 -11.08 -0.84 -2.13
N TYR A 31 -10.86 -0.90 -3.46
CA TYR A 31 -9.68 -0.31 -4.09
C TYR A 31 -9.98 0.39 -5.42
N ALA A 32 -9.11 1.33 -5.79
CA ALA A 32 -9.07 1.96 -7.11
C ALA A 32 -7.66 1.87 -7.71
N LEU A 33 -7.57 1.49 -8.99
CA LEU A 33 -6.35 1.59 -9.77
C LEU A 33 -6.36 2.93 -10.53
N VAL A 34 -5.37 3.77 -10.23
CA VAL A 34 -5.17 5.06 -10.90
C VAL A 34 -3.88 5.05 -11.70
N ARG A 35 -3.92 5.64 -12.89
CA ARG A 35 -2.73 5.92 -13.71
C ARG A 35 -2.31 7.36 -13.50
N LEU A 36 -1.04 7.56 -13.15
CA LEU A 36 -0.46 8.89 -12.95
C LEU A 36 -0.32 9.60 -14.30
N GLY A 37 -0.92 10.79 -14.39
CA GLY A 37 -0.73 11.77 -15.45
C GLY A 37 0.33 12.79 -15.04
N ILE A 38 1.43 12.81 -15.77
CA ILE A 38 2.56 13.71 -15.52
C ILE A 38 2.62 14.63 -16.74
N ASN A 39 2.44 15.93 -16.52
CA ASN A 39 2.46 17.08 -17.45
C ASN A 39 2.31 16.78 -18.96
N ASP A 40 1.26 17.38 -19.55
CA ASP A 40 0.92 17.36 -20.97
C ASP A 40 2.13 17.50 -21.90
N SER A 41 2.56 16.37 -22.47
CA SER A 41 3.06 16.15 -23.83
C SER A 41 3.64 14.74 -23.98
N VAL A 42 4.31 14.20 -22.95
CA VAL A 42 4.60 12.77 -22.75
C VAL A 42 4.87 12.61 -21.25
N ALA A 43 4.12 11.75 -20.57
CA ALA A 43 4.41 11.44 -19.18
C ALA A 43 5.85 10.90 -19.03
N ASN A 44 6.72 11.65 -18.36
CA ASN A 44 8.12 11.25 -18.15
C ASN A 44 8.23 10.24 -17.00
N TYR A 45 7.70 9.04 -17.23
CA TYR A 45 7.75 7.93 -16.28
C TYR A 45 9.20 7.48 -16.01
N SER A 46 10.12 7.63 -16.96
CA SER A 46 11.55 7.33 -16.75
C SER A 46 12.17 8.25 -15.70
N GLY A 47 11.89 9.56 -15.75
CA GLY A 47 12.36 10.51 -14.75
C GLY A 47 11.74 10.29 -13.37
N LEU A 48 10.49 9.80 -13.30
CA LEU A 48 9.90 9.38 -12.03
C LEU A 48 10.57 8.11 -11.50
N TYR A 49 10.79 7.12 -12.37
CA TYR A 49 11.44 5.86 -12.02
C TYR A 49 12.87 6.08 -11.49
N GLU A 50 13.65 6.94 -12.15
CA GLU A 50 15.00 7.32 -11.69
C GLU A 50 14.97 8.01 -10.32
N LYS A 51 14.00 8.91 -10.09
CA LYS A 51 13.86 9.62 -8.80
C LYS A 51 13.43 8.71 -7.65
N THR A 52 12.53 7.78 -7.93
CA THR A 52 11.95 6.86 -6.93
C THR A 52 12.77 5.59 -6.76
N ASN A 53 13.71 5.35 -7.68
CA ASN A 53 14.52 4.14 -7.76
C ASN A 53 13.65 2.86 -7.87
N GLY A 54 12.48 2.97 -8.49
CA GLY A 54 11.57 1.85 -8.72
C GLY A 54 10.12 2.07 -8.25
N TYR A 55 9.38 0.97 -8.20
CA TYR A 55 8.02 0.89 -7.67
C TYR A 55 7.90 -0.35 -6.79
N LEU A 56 6.91 -0.35 -5.90
CA LEU A 56 6.61 -1.51 -5.06
C LEU A 56 5.92 -2.60 -5.88
N GLN A 57 6.24 -3.85 -5.55
CA GLN A 57 5.62 -5.02 -6.17
C GLN A 57 4.74 -5.76 -5.18
N LEU A 58 3.60 -6.25 -5.66
CA LEU A 58 2.70 -7.13 -4.92
C LEU A 58 3.34 -8.51 -4.77
N ARG A 59 3.27 -9.08 -3.58
CA ARG A 59 3.75 -10.43 -3.30
C ARG A 59 2.68 -11.45 -3.65
N SER A 60 2.93 -12.26 -4.68
CA SER A 60 1.99 -13.29 -5.18
C SER A 60 1.64 -14.37 -4.14
N SER A 61 2.54 -14.65 -3.20
CA SER A 61 2.27 -15.59 -2.11
C SER A 61 1.38 -15.03 -1.00
N GLY A 62 1.04 -13.73 -1.05
CA GLY A 62 0.24 -13.07 -0.01
C GLY A 62 0.97 -12.94 1.32
N ALA A 63 0.21 -12.64 2.38
CA ALA A 63 0.70 -12.52 3.75
C ALA A 63 0.90 -13.89 4.43
N VAL A 64 1.86 -13.96 5.35
CA VAL A 64 2.19 -15.12 6.18
C VAL A 64 1.97 -14.76 7.65
N LEU A 65 1.32 -15.65 8.39
CA LEU A 65 1.03 -15.44 9.80
C LEU A 65 2.33 -15.20 10.61
N LYS A 66 2.30 -14.20 11.50
CA LYS A 66 3.41 -13.73 12.35
C LYS A 66 4.59 -13.09 11.62
N GLU A 67 4.54 -12.88 10.30
CA GLU A 67 5.63 -12.17 9.64
C GLU A 67 5.67 -10.69 10.06
N PRO A 68 6.85 -10.10 10.28
CA PRO A 68 6.96 -8.69 10.64
C PRO A 68 6.67 -7.78 9.44
N ILE A 69 6.03 -6.63 9.71
CA ILE A 69 5.54 -5.73 8.67
C ILE A 69 5.81 -4.26 9.01
N TYR A 70 5.73 -3.39 8.00
CA TYR A 70 5.68 -1.95 8.17
C TYR A 70 4.74 -1.30 7.15
N ILE A 71 4.26 -0.10 7.48
CA ILE A 71 3.24 0.62 6.70
C ILE A 71 3.71 2.06 6.48
N PRO A 72 4.20 2.41 5.27
CA PRO A 72 4.35 3.79 4.87
C PRO A 72 2.96 4.39 4.57
N GLN A 73 2.63 5.47 5.25
CA GLN A 73 1.28 6.07 5.23
C GLN A 73 1.32 7.59 5.37
N HIS A 74 0.19 8.22 5.07
CA HIS A 74 -0.05 9.66 5.22
C HIS A 74 -1.24 9.92 6.16
N PRO A 75 -1.11 9.60 7.47
CA PRO A 75 -2.19 9.80 8.42
C PRO A 75 -2.60 11.27 8.45
N LEU A 76 -3.92 11.51 8.43
CA LEU A 76 -4.58 12.82 8.38
C LEU A 76 -4.21 13.70 7.19
N GLY A 77 -3.50 13.17 6.18
CA GLY A 77 -2.94 13.94 5.05
C GLY A 77 -1.64 14.67 5.42
N TYR A 78 -0.99 14.25 6.51
CA TYR A 78 0.27 14.82 6.99
C TYR A 78 1.46 14.29 6.18
N GLY A 79 2.67 14.71 6.57
CA GLY A 79 3.89 14.16 5.98
C GLY A 79 3.96 12.63 6.10
N LYS A 80 4.73 12.01 5.21
CA LYS A 80 4.90 10.55 5.19
C LYS A 80 5.41 10.04 6.55
N ARG A 81 4.73 9.03 7.10
CA ARG A 81 5.14 8.32 8.33
C ARG A 81 5.26 6.83 8.05
N ILE A 82 6.17 6.16 8.74
CA ILE A 82 6.31 4.70 8.69
C ILE A 82 5.89 4.14 10.05
N ALA A 83 4.76 3.43 10.09
CA ALA A 83 4.35 2.70 11.28
C ALA A 83 4.83 1.26 11.21
N TRP A 84 5.43 0.77 12.30
CA TRP A 84 6.05 -0.55 12.36
C TRP A 84 6.02 -1.16 13.76
N LEU A 85 5.43 -0.49 14.75
CA LEU A 85 5.38 -0.94 16.14
C LEU A 85 3.96 -1.21 16.60
N HIS A 86 3.82 -2.21 17.48
CA HIS A 86 2.67 -2.45 18.33
C HIS A 86 3.15 -2.62 19.77
N LYS A 87 2.70 -1.78 20.70
CA LYS A 87 3.09 -1.86 22.13
C LYS A 87 4.62 -1.96 22.34
N GLY A 88 5.38 -1.21 21.55
CA GLY A 88 6.85 -1.18 21.60
C GLY A 88 7.57 -2.40 21.00
N GLN A 89 6.85 -3.31 20.34
CA GLN A 89 7.42 -4.45 19.61
C GLN A 89 7.17 -4.31 18.11
N PRO A 90 8.02 -4.90 17.24
CA PRO A 90 7.74 -4.96 15.81
C PRO A 90 6.34 -5.51 15.53
N GLY A 91 5.56 -4.78 14.75
CA GLY A 91 4.25 -5.22 14.32
C GLY A 91 4.34 -6.37 13.32
N ARG A 92 3.30 -7.19 13.28
CA ARG A 92 3.26 -8.41 12.47
C ARG A 92 1.83 -8.75 12.05
N ILE A 93 1.71 -9.70 11.14
CA ILE A 93 0.42 -10.31 10.79
C ILE A 93 -0.07 -11.21 11.93
N GLU A 94 -1.32 -11.00 12.34
CA GLU A 94 -1.96 -11.71 13.46
C GLU A 94 -3.16 -12.56 13.00
N SER A 95 -3.70 -12.30 11.81
CA SER A 95 -4.76 -13.10 11.19
C SER A 95 -4.67 -13.06 9.67
N LEU A 96 -5.15 -14.11 9.01
CA LEU A 96 -5.33 -14.17 7.55
C LEU A 96 -6.81 -14.24 7.15
N THR A 97 -7.72 -14.18 8.13
CA THR A 97 -9.16 -14.39 7.95
C THR A 97 -9.95 -13.45 8.86
N VAL A 98 -9.63 -12.16 8.84
CA VAL A 98 -10.46 -11.14 9.50
C VAL A 98 -11.84 -11.12 8.83
N THR A 99 -12.87 -10.78 9.60
CA THR A 99 -14.26 -10.77 9.10
C THR A 99 -15.00 -9.47 9.40
N GLU A 100 -14.50 -8.69 10.35
CA GLU A 100 -15.11 -7.45 10.82
C GLU A 100 -15.03 -6.32 9.78
N CYS A 101 -14.06 -6.39 8.86
CA CYS A 101 -13.85 -5.44 7.78
C CYS A 101 -14.41 -5.99 6.46
N ARG A 102 -13.67 -6.89 5.83
CA ARG A 102 -14.14 -7.80 4.80
C ARG A 102 -13.78 -9.23 5.21
N LYS A 103 -14.54 -10.21 4.71
CA LYS A 103 -14.17 -11.61 4.83
C LYS A 103 -12.81 -11.85 4.16
N ASP A 104 -11.99 -12.68 4.81
CA ASP A 104 -10.67 -13.12 4.31
C ASP A 104 -9.65 -11.98 4.23
N ASP A 105 -9.80 -10.96 5.07
CA ASP A 105 -8.81 -9.90 5.23
C ASP A 105 -7.61 -10.34 6.07
N VAL A 106 -6.46 -9.72 5.77
CA VAL A 106 -5.25 -9.83 6.59
C VAL A 106 -5.39 -8.91 7.81
N GLY A 107 -5.14 -9.47 8.98
CA GLY A 107 -5.27 -8.79 10.26
C GLY A 107 -3.94 -8.47 10.93
N TYR A 108 -3.81 -7.28 11.51
CA TYR A 108 -2.61 -6.83 12.22
C TYR A 108 -2.90 -5.72 13.26
N TYR A 109 -1.96 -5.47 14.17
CA TYR A 109 -2.08 -4.45 15.24
C TYR A 109 -1.07 -3.31 15.13
N ILE A 110 -0.92 -2.67 13.97
CA ILE A 110 -0.06 -1.48 13.83
C ILE A 110 -0.93 -0.24 13.83
N ASP A 111 -0.47 0.82 14.50
CA ASP A 111 -1.19 2.09 14.59
C ASP A 111 -1.47 2.68 13.19
N THR A 112 -2.75 2.88 12.92
CA THR A 112 -3.29 3.60 11.76
C THR A 112 -4.19 4.72 12.24
N GLN A 113 -4.35 5.75 11.41
CA GLN A 113 -5.28 6.85 11.66
C GLN A 113 -6.07 7.11 10.37
N GLU A 114 -7.12 7.92 10.45
CA GLU A 114 -7.82 8.42 9.26
C GLU A 114 -6.79 8.95 8.24
N GLY A 115 -6.99 8.67 6.95
CA GLY A 115 -6.01 8.97 5.89
C GLY A 115 -4.94 7.89 5.68
N ALA A 116 -4.89 6.85 6.50
CA ALA A 116 -4.06 5.67 6.26
C ALA A 116 -4.65 4.70 5.23
N SER A 117 -5.97 4.69 5.01
CA SER A 117 -6.64 3.81 4.05
C SER A 117 -6.03 3.93 2.65
N GLY A 118 -5.79 2.80 2.00
CA GLY A 118 -5.04 2.68 0.75
C GLY A 118 -3.53 2.49 0.94
N SER A 119 -2.99 2.59 2.16
CA SER A 119 -1.55 2.42 2.38
C SER A 119 -1.12 0.96 2.20
N PRO A 120 0.04 0.71 1.55
CA PRO A 120 0.56 -0.63 1.40
C PRO A 120 1.08 -1.18 2.73
N ILE A 121 0.87 -2.46 2.97
CA ILE A 121 1.51 -3.21 4.05
C ILE A 121 2.64 -4.01 3.43
N LEU A 122 3.86 -3.80 3.92
CA LEU A 122 5.05 -4.45 3.39
C LEU A 122 5.64 -5.42 4.41
N ALA A 123 6.04 -6.60 3.95
CA ALA A 123 6.84 -7.51 4.75
C ALA A 123 8.27 -6.95 4.91
N THR A 124 8.82 -7.06 6.11
CA THR A 124 10.19 -6.58 6.37
C THR A 124 11.26 -7.45 5.70
N SER A 125 10.92 -8.69 5.32
CA SER A 125 11.85 -9.67 4.76
C SER A 125 12.23 -9.40 3.31
N ASP A 126 11.28 -8.91 2.51
CA ASP A 126 11.42 -8.77 1.06
C ASP A 126 10.99 -7.39 0.53
N HIS A 127 10.42 -6.53 1.39
CA HIS A 127 9.89 -5.21 1.03
C HIS A 127 8.82 -5.27 -0.07
N GLN A 128 8.10 -6.39 -0.17
CA GLN A 128 7.00 -6.55 -1.11
C GLN A 128 5.67 -6.27 -0.41
N VAL A 129 4.68 -5.81 -1.19
CA VAL A 129 3.35 -5.47 -0.70
C VAL A 129 2.55 -6.76 -0.52
N ILE A 130 2.16 -7.05 0.71
CA ILE A 130 1.47 -8.29 1.08
C ILE A 130 -0.04 -8.08 1.25
N ALA A 131 -0.44 -6.83 1.52
CA ALA A 131 -1.83 -6.41 1.67
C ALA A 131 -1.94 -4.88 1.53
N MET A 132 -3.16 -4.36 1.41
CA MET A 132 -3.47 -2.92 1.42
C MET A 132 -4.41 -2.60 2.58
N HIS A 133 -4.02 -1.68 3.47
CA HIS A 133 -4.87 -1.26 4.57
C HIS A 133 -6.12 -0.55 4.03
N HIS A 134 -7.30 -0.91 4.53
CA HIS A 134 -8.53 -0.19 4.18
C HIS A 134 -9.46 0.04 5.37
N CYS A 135 -9.37 -0.80 6.41
CA CYS A 135 -10.28 -0.78 7.55
C CYS A 135 -9.51 -0.77 8.88
N GLY A 136 -9.90 0.14 9.77
CA GLY A 136 -9.36 0.27 11.12
C GLY A 136 -10.25 -0.40 12.18
N GLY A 137 -9.64 -0.94 13.23
CA GLY A 137 -10.34 -1.58 14.35
C GLY A 137 -9.42 -2.23 15.38
N CYS A 138 -9.99 -2.96 16.34
CA CYS A 138 -9.27 -3.88 17.25
C CYS A 138 -9.63 -5.32 16.85
N LEU A 139 -9.35 -5.81 15.64
CA LEU A 139 -8.11 -5.83 14.83
C LEU A 139 -8.23 -5.00 13.54
N ASN A 140 -7.12 -4.45 12.98
CA ASN A 140 -7.16 -3.78 11.67
C ASN A 140 -7.33 -4.79 10.53
N GLY A 141 -7.99 -4.39 9.44
CA GLY A 141 -8.19 -5.22 8.24
C GLY A 141 -7.49 -4.65 7.00
N ALA A 142 -6.94 -5.57 6.19
CA ALA A 142 -6.28 -5.24 4.95
C ALA A 142 -6.59 -6.25 3.84
N ILE A 143 -6.80 -5.73 2.63
CA ILE A 143 -7.09 -6.53 1.43
C ILE A 143 -5.83 -7.29 1.05
N PRO A 144 -5.86 -8.64 0.96
CA PRO A 144 -4.70 -9.43 0.55
C PRO A 144 -4.19 -9.03 -0.84
N ALA A 145 -2.88 -9.00 -1.03
CA ALA A 145 -2.27 -8.71 -2.34
C ALA A 145 -2.78 -9.67 -3.44
N GLN A 146 -3.02 -10.94 -3.08
CA GLN A 146 -3.55 -11.96 -3.98
C GLN A 146 -4.91 -11.57 -4.57
N SER A 147 -5.84 -11.11 -3.73
CA SER A 147 -7.17 -10.68 -4.18
C SER A 147 -7.09 -9.50 -5.16
N ILE A 148 -6.18 -8.55 -4.92
CA ILE A 148 -5.93 -7.42 -5.84
C ILE A 148 -5.34 -7.92 -7.17
N ILE A 149 -4.36 -8.84 -7.12
CA ILE A 149 -3.75 -9.42 -8.33
C ILE A 149 -4.80 -10.14 -9.17
N GLU A 150 -5.59 -11.01 -8.55
CA GLU A 150 -6.62 -11.81 -9.22
C GLU A 150 -7.69 -10.94 -9.87
N ASP A 151 -8.20 -9.93 -9.15
CA ASP A 151 -9.23 -9.02 -9.66
C ASP A 151 -8.71 -8.15 -10.82
N LEU A 152 -7.50 -7.60 -10.71
CA LEU A 152 -6.87 -6.84 -11.78
C LEU A 152 -6.54 -7.70 -13.01
N ALA A 153 -6.11 -8.94 -12.80
CA ALA A 153 -5.86 -9.91 -13.87
C ALA A 153 -7.15 -10.28 -14.60
N ALA A 154 -8.23 -10.56 -13.85
CA ALA A 154 -9.56 -10.84 -14.41
C ALA A 154 -10.11 -9.67 -15.23
N LYS A 155 -9.82 -8.43 -14.80
CA LYS A 155 -10.17 -7.20 -15.52
C LYS A 155 -9.25 -6.89 -16.72
N GLY A 156 -8.15 -7.64 -16.90
CA GLY A 156 -7.19 -7.41 -17.99
C GLY A 156 -6.37 -6.13 -17.85
N VAL A 157 -6.25 -5.58 -16.64
CA VAL A 157 -5.60 -4.28 -16.36
C VAL A 157 -4.50 -4.38 -15.30
N LEU A 158 -4.08 -5.60 -14.93
CA LEU A 158 -2.92 -5.82 -14.06
C LEU A 158 -1.68 -5.18 -14.68
N PRO A 159 -1.05 -4.18 -14.04
CA PRO A 159 0.10 -3.50 -14.62
C PRO A 159 1.29 -4.46 -14.81
N ASN A 160 2.01 -4.31 -15.91
CA ASN A 160 3.20 -5.13 -16.14
C ASN A 160 4.22 -4.96 -15.00
N CYS A 161 4.87 -6.07 -14.63
CA CYS A 161 5.87 -6.13 -13.58
C CYS A 161 5.37 -5.74 -12.17
N SER A 162 4.06 -5.59 -11.95
CA SER A 162 3.50 -5.23 -10.64
C SER A 162 3.55 -6.36 -9.60
N VAL A 163 3.77 -7.59 -10.04
CA VAL A 163 3.84 -8.77 -9.17
C VAL A 163 5.30 -9.20 -9.07
N ALA A 164 5.79 -9.36 -7.85
CA ALA A 164 7.12 -9.88 -7.64
C ALA A 164 7.18 -11.35 -8.07
N THR A 165 8.11 -11.67 -8.97
CA THR A 165 8.52 -13.05 -9.19
C THR A 165 9.13 -13.58 -7.90
N SER A 166 8.66 -14.73 -7.43
CA SER A 166 9.29 -15.42 -6.30
C SER A 166 10.78 -15.53 -6.56
N ALA A 167 11.60 -14.98 -5.65
CA ALA A 167 13.02 -15.32 -5.62
C ALA A 167 13.08 -16.86 -5.54
N GLY A 168 13.73 -17.47 -6.54
CA GLY A 168 13.84 -18.92 -6.62
C GLY A 168 14.36 -19.52 -5.32
N GLN A 169 13.85 -20.71 -4.99
CA GLN A 169 14.59 -21.67 -4.16
C GLN A 169 15.99 -21.91 -4.72
#